data_AF-A0A3T1B367-F1
#
_entry.id   AF-A0A3T1B367-F1
#
_cell.length_a   1.000
_cell.length_b   1.000
_cell.length_c   1.000
_cell.angle_alpha   90.00
_cell.angle_beta   90.00
_cell.angle_gamma   90.00
#
_symmetry.space_group_name_H-M   'P 1'
#
loop_
_entity.id
_entity.type
_entity.pdbx_description
1 polymer ?
#
loop_
_entity_poly.entity_id
_entity_poly.type
_entity_poly.pdbx_seq_one_letter_code
_entity_poly.pdbx_strand_id
1 'polypeptide(L)'
;MESFAASVRMGFVIDVVGYGRRTAREKTDVQQRVAALVGELLRDQGLRLDETYHHGTGDGMVVFLPGEVEVHRALARLLRGAAEALAEDNQRYRDRMRLRMAAVIGPLGPAAIGFSGDAIVEAGRMVDSAPLREALSGGADLVVLISSPLYDYAVREGHAGLRAEEFRPVEVQAKEYRRRAWLWSGPVVSSPSAAFSYVLAGGRGPSCVIGIRPGRILRVHDADIWVNSENTDMEMARFNEFSISGIIRYHGARRDAAGHVVQDTIAGELAGAVGGHRPVAPGAAFVTGPGALAGTHAVRRIIHVAAVQGEPGAGFRQVRQVGACVANALALAERLAADDPGIRTILFPLLGAGMAGSSVPGTAAELVAAAVDHLESTPATHLTGIRFLAYRDTEQAALAEALSTHPALRPAS
;
A
#
# COMPACT_ATOMS: atom_id res chain seq x y z
N MET A 1 -5.91 9.27 39.61
CA MET A 1 -6.88 9.38 38.50
C MET A 1 -6.84 10.82 38.04
N GLU A 2 -5.87 11.14 37.18
CA GLU A 2 -5.72 12.51 36.65
C GLU A 2 -6.90 12.81 35.73
N SER A 3 -7.65 13.85 36.09
CA SER A 3 -8.71 14.44 35.28
C SER A 3 -8.06 15.15 34.08
N PHE A 4 -7.92 14.48 32.94
CA PHE A 4 -7.51 15.14 31.71
C PHE A 4 -8.65 16.00 31.15
N ALA A 5 -8.34 17.26 30.84
CA ALA A 5 -9.25 18.19 30.17
C ALA A 5 -9.64 17.70 28.77
N ALA A 6 -10.79 18.13 28.28
CA ALA A 6 -11.21 17.85 26.90
C ALA A 6 -10.13 18.32 25.91
N SER A 7 -9.74 17.45 24.98
CA SER A 7 -8.69 17.72 23.99
C SER A 7 -9.24 17.52 22.58
N VAL A 8 -8.79 18.35 21.63
CA VAL A 8 -9.19 18.22 20.22
C VAL A 8 -8.52 16.98 19.64
N ARG A 9 -9.31 16.05 19.12
CA ARG A 9 -8.83 14.78 18.57
C ARG A 9 -9.54 14.48 17.25
N MET A 10 -8.78 13.90 16.33
CA MET A 10 -9.37 13.23 15.18
C MET A 10 -9.90 11.86 15.62
N GLY A 11 -11.08 11.49 15.15
CA GLY A 11 -11.63 10.16 15.36
C GLY A 11 -12.48 9.70 14.19
N PHE A 12 -12.82 8.42 14.21
CA PHE A 12 -13.68 7.80 13.22
C PHE A 12 -14.58 6.73 13.84
N VAL A 13 -15.70 6.50 13.17
CA VAL A 13 -16.64 5.42 13.46
C VAL A 13 -16.74 4.56 12.21
N ILE A 14 -16.65 3.24 12.36
CA ILE A 14 -16.91 2.26 11.31
C ILE A 14 -18.11 1.43 11.70
N ASP A 15 -18.98 1.13 10.73
CA ASP A 15 -20.17 0.31 10.88
C ASP A 15 -20.29 -0.70 9.73
N VAL A 16 -20.60 -1.97 10.07
CA VAL A 16 -20.78 -3.04 9.09
C VAL A 16 -22.21 -3.10 8.56
N VAL A 17 -22.33 -3.06 7.25
CA VAL A 17 -23.62 -3.15 6.58
C VAL A 17 -24.15 -4.58 6.56
N GLY A 18 -25.45 -4.71 6.86
CA GLY A 18 -26.15 -5.98 6.85
C GLY A 18 -25.83 -6.87 8.05
N TYR A 19 -25.18 -6.35 9.09
CA TYR A 19 -24.79 -7.10 10.30
C TYR A 19 -25.96 -7.89 10.92
N GLY A 20 -27.15 -7.27 11.02
CA GLY A 20 -28.33 -7.91 11.62
C GLY A 20 -28.78 -9.20 10.94
N ARG A 21 -28.51 -9.37 9.64
CA ARG A 21 -28.93 -10.53 8.82
C ARG A 21 -28.00 -11.74 8.96
N ARG A 22 -26.84 -11.57 9.60
CA ARG A 22 -25.85 -12.62 9.81
C ARG A 22 -26.24 -13.57 10.95
N THR A 23 -25.85 -14.82 10.84
CA THR A 23 -25.90 -15.82 11.92
C THR A 23 -24.99 -15.43 13.08
N ALA A 24 -25.15 -16.04 14.27
CA ALA A 24 -24.31 -15.73 15.43
C ALA A 24 -22.81 -15.96 15.17
N ARG A 25 -22.48 -17.00 14.40
CA ARG A 25 -21.09 -17.30 13.99
C ARG A 25 -20.55 -16.22 13.06
N GLU A 26 -21.29 -15.90 11.99
CA GLU A 26 -20.89 -14.86 11.03
C GLU A 26 -20.76 -13.48 11.69
N LYS A 27 -21.61 -13.17 12.68
CA LYS A 27 -21.48 -11.95 13.50
C LYS A 27 -20.15 -11.91 14.26
N THR A 28 -19.78 -13.01 14.91
CA THR A 28 -18.51 -13.12 15.64
C THR A 28 -17.31 -13.00 14.68
N ASP A 29 -17.37 -13.69 13.53
CA ASP A 29 -16.31 -13.65 12.52
C ASP A 29 -16.13 -12.24 11.95
N VAL A 30 -17.22 -11.53 11.66
CA VAL A 30 -17.18 -10.13 11.19
C VAL A 30 -16.64 -9.17 12.26
N GLN A 31 -17.01 -9.35 13.52
CA GLN A 31 -16.46 -8.54 14.61
C GLN A 31 -14.94 -8.68 14.71
N GLN A 32 -14.42 -9.91 14.60
CA GLN A 32 -12.98 -10.17 14.57
C GLN A 32 -12.30 -9.53 13.37
N ARG A 33 -12.94 -9.61 12.18
CA ARG A 33 -12.42 -8.99 10.95
C ARG A 33 -12.38 -7.47 11.03
N VAL A 34 -13.41 -6.83 11.57
CA VAL A 34 -13.41 -5.36 11.81
C VAL A 34 -12.32 -4.96 12.79
N ALA A 35 -12.16 -5.69 13.90
CA ALA A 35 -11.11 -5.43 14.88
C ALA A 35 -9.71 -5.60 14.26
N ALA A 36 -9.49 -6.64 13.45
CA ALA A 36 -8.24 -6.87 12.74
C ALA A 36 -7.95 -5.76 11.72
N LEU A 37 -8.96 -5.37 10.94
CA LEU A 37 -8.87 -4.28 9.97
C LEU A 37 -8.44 -2.98 10.67
N VAL A 38 -9.12 -2.58 11.74
CA VAL A 38 -8.75 -1.34 12.44
C VAL A 38 -7.38 -1.45 13.13
N GLY A 39 -7.05 -2.61 13.69
CA GLY A 39 -5.72 -2.87 14.23
C GLY A 39 -4.60 -2.76 13.18
N GLU A 40 -4.89 -3.06 11.92
CA GLU A 40 -3.98 -2.81 10.80
C GLU A 40 -3.87 -1.33 10.44
N LEU A 41 -4.99 -0.62 10.35
CA LEU A 41 -5.00 0.82 10.07
C LEU A 41 -4.22 1.63 11.10
N LEU A 42 -4.31 1.26 12.37
CA LEU A 42 -3.55 1.91 13.43
C LEU A 42 -2.05 1.60 13.32
N ARG A 43 -1.68 0.35 13.04
CA ARG A 43 -0.28 -0.05 12.86
C ARG A 43 0.40 0.66 11.70
N ASP A 44 -0.30 0.90 10.59
CA ASP A 44 0.20 1.69 9.46
C ASP A 44 0.50 3.16 9.84
N GLN A 45 -0.15 3.65 10.90
CA GLN A 45 0.10 4.97 11.48
C GLN A 45 1.13 4.95 12.62
N GLY A 46 1.74 3.79 12.92
CA GLY A 46 2.65 3.62 14.05
C GLY A 46 1.96 3.63 15.40
N LEU A 47 0.65 3.34 15.44
CA LEU A 47 -0.18 3.35 16.64
C LEU A 47 -0.65 1.94 17.00
N ARG A 48 -0.94 1.74 18.28
CA ARG A 48 -1.61 0.56 18.81
C ARG A 48 -3.02 0.92 19.28
N LEU A 49 -3.93 -0.06 19.27
CA LEU A 49 -5.32 0.17 19.68
C LEU A 49 -5.44 0.63 21.15
N ASP A 50 -4.57 0.13 22.03
CA ASP A 50 -4.51 0.51 23.45
C ASP A 50 -4.00 1.94 23.69
N GLU A 51 -3.40 2.58 22.69
CA GLU A 51 -3.00 3.99 22.72
C GLU A 51 -4.14 4.92 22.25
N THR A 52 -5.25 4.36 21.78
CA THR A 52 -6.42 5.10 21.28
C THR A 52 -7.58 5.06 22.27
N TYR A 53 -8.45 6.07 22.18
CA TYR A 53 -9.76 6.02 22.84
C TYR A 53 -10.73 5.27 21.94
N HIS A 54 -11.07 4.03 22.31
CA HIS A 54 -11.89 3.17 21.46
C HIS A 54 -13.00 2.46 22.22
N HIS A 55 -14.08 2.13 21.52
CA HIS A 55 -15.10 1.21 22.01
C HIS A 55 -15.79 0.49 20.86
N GLY A 56 -16.14 -0.79 21.06
CA GLY A 56 -16.97 -1.54 20.12
C GLY A 56 -18.44 -1.13 20.20
N THR A 57 -19.15 -1.14 19.08
CA THR A 57 -20.62 -0.92 19.02
C THR A 57 -21.40 -2.22 18.76
N GLY A 58 -20.69 -3.35 18.61
CA GLY A 58 -21.25 -4.65 18.28
C GLY A 58 -21.17 -4.94 16.78
N ASP A 59 -21.59 -4.03 15.92
CA ASP A 59 -21.49 -4.08 14.46
C ASP A 59 -20.39 -3.18 13.88
N GLY A 60 -19.63 -2.54 14.76
CA GLY A 60 -18.69 -1.51 14.40
C GLY A 60 -17.74 -1.15 15.55
N MET A 61 -16.96 -0.11 15.32
CA MET A 61 -16.02 0.43 16.30
C MET A 61 -15.89 1.93 16.16
N VAL A 62 -15.78 2.59 17.32
CA VAL A 62 -15.42 4.01 17.44
C VAL A 62 -13.99 4.10 17.90
N VAL A 63 -13.19 4.96 17.26
CA VAL A 63 -11.78 5.17 17.58
C VAL A 63 -11.44 6.65 17.49
N PHE A 64 -10.81 7.19 18.53
CA PHE A 64 -10.22 8.52 18.56
C PHE A 64 -8.72 8.41 18.82
N LEU A 65 -7.96 9.09 17.97
CA LEU A 65 -6.50 9.01 17.94
C LEU A 65 -5.86 9.82 19.09
N PRO A 66 -4.57 9.56 19.41
CA PRO A 66 -3.74 10.45 20.23
C PRO A 66 -3.79 11.91 19.75
N GLY A 67 -3.57 12.87 20.64
CA GLY A 67 -3.66 14.29 20.30
C GLY A 67 -2.48 14.79 19.45
N GLU A 68 -1.43 13.99 19.40
CA GLU A 68 -0.12 14.27 18.79
C GLU A 68 -0.06 13.85 17.32
N VAL A 69 -1.12 13.25 16.78
CA VAL A 69 -1.12 12.77 15.39
C VAL A 69 -1.16 13.93 14.39
N GLU A 70 -0.36 13.80 13.33
CA GLU A 70 -0.46 14.70 12.16
C GLU A 70 -1.76 14.41 11.39
N VAL A 71 -2.83 15.14 11.73
CA VAL A 71 -4.21 14.90 11.24
C VAL A 71 -4.29 14.77 9.71
N HIS A 72 -3.53 15.57 8.95
CA HIS A 72 -3.49 15.48 7.48
C HIS A 72 -2.97 14.13 7.00
N ARG A 73 -1.87 13.62 7.59
CA ARG A 73 -1.35 12.28 7.26
C ARG A 73 -2.23 11.18 7.80
N ALA A 74 -2.77 11.35 9.01
CA ALA A 74 -3.66 10.38 9.65
C ALA A 74 -4.95 10.17 8.84
N LEU A 75 -5.57 11.24 8.35
CA LEU A 75 -6.75 11.15 7.49
C LEU A 75 -6.43 10.48 6.15
N ALA A 76 -5.35 10.89 5.47
CA ALA A 76 -4.96 10.28 4.20
C ALA A 76 -4.71 8.77 4.34
N ARG A 77 -3.95 8.35 5.37
CA ARG A 77 -3.69 6.94 5.66
C ARG A 77 -4.95 6.18 6.05
N LEU A 78 -5.82 6.78 6.86
CA LEU A 78 -7.10 6.17 7.26
C LEU A 78 -7.96 5.84 6.03
N LEU A 79 -8.17 6.79 5.13
CA LEU A 79 -9.05 6.61 3.98
C LEU A 79 -8.50 5.58 3.00
N ARG A 80 -7.23 5.73 2.59
CA ARG A 80 -6.59 4.82 1.63
C ARG A 80 -6.42 3.43 2.23
N GLY A 81 -5.88 3.36 3.45
CA GLY A 81 -5.67 2.11 4.15
C GLY A 81 -6.97 1.35 4.40
N ALA A 82 -8.07 2.03 4.75
CA ALA A 82 -9.35 1.36 4.98
C ALA A 82 -9.95 0.79 3.68
N ALA A 83 -9.84 1.51 2.56
CA ALA A 83 -10.29 1.00 1.27
C ALA A 83 -9.46 -0.21 0.83
N GLU A 84 -8.12 -0.14 0.99
CA GLU A 84 -7.23 -1.24 0.69
C GLU A 84 -7.53 -2.44 1.60
N ALA A 85 -7.48 -2.27 2.93
CA ALA A 85 -7.74 -3.30 3.95
C ALA A 85 -9.10 -3.99 3.77
N LEU A 86 -10.15 -3.24 3.38
CA LEU A 86 -11.45 -3.84 3.10
C LEU A 86 -11.45 -4.67 1.81
N ALA A 87 -10.80 -4.17 0.75
CA ALA A 87 -10.63 -4.94 -0.48
C ALA A 87 -9.80 -6.21 -0.22
N GLU A 88 -8.77 -6.12 0.63
CA GLU A 88 -7.96 -7.24 1.10
C GLU A 88 -8.83 -8.34 1.73
N ASP A 89 -9.68 -7.93 2.68
CA ASP A 89 -10.55 -8.81 3.43
C ASP A 89 -11.63 -9.44 2.53
N ASN A 90 -12.22 -8.67 1.62
CA ASN A 90 -13.22 -9.15 0.66
C ASN A 90 -12.67 -10.14 -0.38
N GLN A 91 -11.38 -10.10 -0.69
CA GLN A 91 -10.74 -11.11 -1.53
C GLN A 91 -10.48 -12.41 -0.77
N ARG A 92 -10.23 -12.33 0.54
CA ARG A 92 -9.88 -13.46 1.39
C ARG A 92 -11.10 -14.27 1.83
N TYR A 93 -12.22 -13.62 2.07
CA TYR A 93 -13.43 -14.24 2.63
C TYR A 93 -14.60 -14.22 1.65
N ARG A 94 -15.40 -15.29 1.65
CA ARG A 94 -16.64 -15.34 0.84
C ARG A 94 -17.73 -14.41 1.37
N ASP A 95 -17.78 -14.17 2.69
CA ASP A 95 -18.69 -13.19 3.29
C ASP A 95 -18.15 -11.78 3.04
N ARG A 96 -18.59 -11.17 1.94
CA ARG A 96 -18.22 -9.81 1.54
C ARG A 96 -18.67 -8.79 2.60
N MET A 97 -17.71 -8.09 3.17
CA MET A 97 -17.92 -7.00 4.12
C MET A 97 -18.06 -5.67 3.39
N ARG A 98 -19.03 -4.86 3.82
CA ARG A 98 -19.24 -3.49 3.34
C ARG A 98 -19.33 -2.58 4.54
N LEU A 99 -18.65 -1.44 4.49
CA LEU A 99 -18.45 -0.55 5.63
C LEU A 99 -18.97 0.86 5.33
N ARG A 100 -19.65 1.43 6.32
CA ARG A 100 -19.91 2.86 6.42
C ARG A 100 -18.92 3.44 7.43
N MET A 101 -18.34 4.59 7.11
CA MET A 101 -17.44 5.28 8.02
C MET A 101 -17.80 6.75 8.15
N ALA A 102 -17.62 7.32 9.33
CA ALA A 102 -17.61 8.76 9.54
C ALA A 102 -16.33 9.16 10.25
N ALA A 103 -15.65 10.20 9.77
CA ALA A 103 -14.45 10.77 10.38
C ALA A 103 -14.67 12.23 10.78
N VAL A 104 -14.23 12.57 11.98
CA VAL A 104 -14.50 13.85 12.65
C VAL A 104 -13.25 14.37 13.34
N ILE A 105 -13.22 15.67 13.62
CA ILE A 105 -12.26 16.28 14.52
C ILE A 105 -12.99 17.21 15.49
N GLY A 106 -12.66 17.13 16.77
CA GLY A 106 -13.26 18.00 17.78
C GLY A 106 -12.89 17.60 19.21
N PRO A 107 -13.39 18.33 20.21
CA PRO A 107 -13.09 18.04 21.60
C PRO A 107 -13.68 16.69 22.03
N LEU A 108 -12.84 15.88 22.69
CA LEU A 108 -13.21 14.64 23.35
C LEU A 108 -12.73 14.69 24.81
N GLY A 109 -13.61 14.31 25.73
CA GLY A 109 -13.29 14.18 27.16
C GLY A 109 -13.96 12.95 27.80
N PRO A 110 -13.50 12.51 28.97
CA PRO A 110 -14.12 11.40 29.69
C PRO A 110 -15.51 11.77 30.24
N ALA A 111 -16.44 10.80 30.22
CA ALA A 111 -17.78 10.93 30.77
C ALA A 111 -18.17 9.72 31.62
N ALA A 112 -19.20 9.86 32.47
CA ALA A 112 -19.68 8.80 33.37
C ALA A 112 -20.11 7.49 32.67
N ILE A 113 -20.42 7.56 31.37
CA ILE A 113 -20.87 6.45 30.52
C ILE A 113 -20.04 6.31 29.23
N GLY A 114 -18.76 6.73 29.27
CA GLY A 114 -17.83 6.62 28.15
C GLY A 114 -17.17 7.95 27.82
N PHE A 115 -17.54 8.55 26.69
CA PHE A 115 -16.97 9.82 26.21
C PHE A 115 -18.02 10.92 26.14
N SER A 116 -17.60 12.16 26.44
CA SER A 116 -18.34 13.38 26.17
C SER A 116 -17.65 14.17 25.06
N GLY A 117 -18.46 14.75 24.16
CA GLY A 117 -17.97 15.66 23.13
C GLY A 117 -18.90 15.67 21.92
N ASP A 118 -19.05 16.82 21.29
CA ASP A 118 -19.89 16.94 20.09
C ASP A 118 -19.37 16.08 18.93
N ALA A 119 -18.06 15.80 18.90
CA ALA A 119 -17.42 15.01 17.85
C ALA A 119 -17.93 13.56 17.80
N ILE A 120 -18.07 12.87 18.95
CA ILE A 120 -18.56 11.49 18.98
C ILE A 120 -20.05 11.41 18.58
N VAL A 121 -20.84 12.40 18.99
CA VAL A 121 -22.26 12.50 18.63
C VAL A 121 -22.42 12.81 17.13
N GLU A 122 -21.61 13.73 16.60
CA GLU A 122 -21.54 14.04 15.17
C GLU A 122 -21.16 12.81 14.34
N ALA A 123 -20.12 12.07 14.73
CA ALA A 123 -19.69 10.87 14.03
C ALA A 123 -20.76 9.78 14.00
N GLY A 124 -21.44 9.54 15.13
CA GLY A 124 -22.57 8.60 15.21
C GLY A 124 -23.74 9.00 14.32
N ARG A 125 -24.09 10.30 14.28
CA ARG A 125 -25.16 10.81 13.38
C ARG A 125 -24.76 10.72 11.91
N MET A 126 -23.48 10.92 11.59
CA MET A 126 -22.97 10.84 10.23
C MET A 126 -22.93 9.41 9.70
N VAL A 127 -22.43 8.43 10.47
CA VAL A 127 -22.28 7.03 10.01
C VAL A 127 -23.64 6.40 9.65
N ASP A 128 -24.70 6.82 10.35
CA ASP A 128 -26.08 6.39 10.13
C ASP A 128 -26.94 7.29 9.23
N SER A 129 -26.30 8.22 8.53
CA SER A 129 -27.00 9.17 7.67
C SER A 129 -27.46 8.57 6.33
N ALA A 130 -28.51 9.15 5.73
CA ALA A 130 -29.00 8.76 4.41
C ALA A 130 -27.93 8.88 3.30
N PRO A 131 -27.09 9.95 3.24
CA PRO A 131 -26.04 10.05 2.23
C PRO A 131 -25.06 8.87 2.19
N LEU A 132 -24.66 8.30 3.34
CA LEU A 132 -23.82 7.09 3.34
C LEU A 132 -24.57 5.86 2.85
N ARG A 133 -25.82 5.69 3.27
CA ARG A 133 -26.65 4.55 2.85
C ARG A 133 -26.88 4.57 1.33
N GLU A 134 -27.16 5.75 0.78
CA GLU A 134 -27.32 5.96 -0.66
C GLU A 134 -26.02 5.72 -1.42
N ALA A 135 -24.90 6.28 -0.96
CA ALA A 135 -23.60 6.10 -1.62
C ALA A 135 -23.19 4.62 -1.71
N LEU A 136 -23.41 3.86 -0.64
CA LEU A 136 -23.09 2.42 -0.62
C LEU A 136 -23.98 1.59 -1.57
N SER A 137 -25.19 2.07 -1.88
CA SER A 137 -26.06 1.39 -2.85
C SER A 137 -25.47 1.40 -4.28
N GLY A 138 -24.53 2.31 -4.57
CA GLY A 138 -23.80 2.40 -5.84
C GLY A 138 -22.72 1.34 -6.06
N GLY A 139 -22.61 0.34 -5.19
CA GLY A 139 -21.71 -0.82 -5.37
C GLY A 139 -20.34 -0.72 -4.70
N ALA A 140 -20.05 0.40 -4.03
CA ALA A 140 -18.84 0.58 -3.24
C ALA A 140 -18.82 -0.34 -2.01
N ASP A 141 -17.63 -0.81 -1.63
CA ASP A 141 -17.44 -1.56 -0.38
C ASP A 141 -17.22 -0.66 0.83
N LEU A 142 -16.60 0.51 0.64
CA LEU A 142 -16.39 1.52 1.67
C LEU A 142 -16.92 2.87 1.20
N VAL A 143 -17.66 3.54 2.08
CA VAL A 143 -18.03 4.95 1.92
C VAL A 143 -17.76 5.69 3.22
N VAL A 144 -17.25 6.90 3.11
CA VAL A 144 -16.79 7.70 4.26
C VAL A 144 -17.38 9.09 4.21
N LEU A 145 -17.91 9.58 5.33
CA LEU A 145 -18.24 11.00 5.51
C LEU A 145 -17.21 11.68 6.39
N ILE A 146 -16.74 12.84 5.93
CA ILE A 146 -15.82 13.71 6.66
C ILE A 146 -16.59 14.94 7.17
N SER A 147 -16.40 15.29 8.43
CA SER A 147 -16.99 16.51 9.01
C SER A 147 -16.41 17.80 8.40
N SER A 148 -17.13 18.92 8.52
CA SER A 148 -16.65 20.23 8.04
C SER A 148 -15.32 20.67 8.62
N PRO A 149 -15.13 20.62 9.95
CA PRO A 149 -13.85 21.03 10.52
C PRO A 149 -12.69 20.15 10.03
N LEU A 150 -12.91 18.83 9.89
CA LEU A 150 -11.86 17.92 9.44
C LEU A 150 -11.51 18.10 7.96
N TYR A 151 -12.51 18.28 7.10
CA TYR A 151 -12.27 18.52 5.68
C TYR A 151 -11.52 19.83 5.45
N ASP A 152 -11.97 20.91 6.12
CA ASP A 152 -11.37 22.23 5.97
C ASP A 152 -9.91 22.22 6.45
N TYR A 153 -9.62 21.51 7.55
CA TYR A 153 -8.28 21.39 8.13
C TYR A 153 -7.34 20.47 7.33
N ALA A 154 -7.82 19.30 6.90
CA ALA A 154 -6.96 18.23 6.37
C ALA A 154 -6.95 18.11 4.84
N VAL A 155 -7.94 18.67 4.14
CA VAL A 155 -8.11 18.48 2.69
C VAL A 155 -8.07 19.81 1.93
N ARG A 156 -8.85 20.82 2.35
CA ARG A 156 -8.98 22.08 1.59
C ARG A 156 -7.64 22.81 1.42
N GLU A 157 -6.76 22.73 2.41
CA GLU A 157 -5.47 23.41 2.39
C GLU A 157 -4.42 22.74 1.46
N GLY A 158 -4.76 21.61 0.82
CA GLY A 158 -3.91 20.99 -0.20
C GLY A 158 -2.72 20.19 0.35
N HIS A 159 -2.78 19.75 1.60
CA HIS A 159 -1.74 18.92 2.22
C HIS A 159 -1.67 17.52 1.57
N ALA A 160 -0.48 16.92 1.58
CA ALA A 160 -0.15 15.72 0.82
C ALA A 160 -1.09 14.51 1.06
N GLY A 161 -1.61 13.93 -0.03
CA GLY A 161 -2.22 12.59 -0.06
C GLY A 161 -3.74 12.53 -0.34
N LEU A 162 -4.46 13.65 -0.25
CA LEU A 162 -5.89 13.75 -0.55
C LEU A 162 -6.17 14.96 -1.45
N ARG A 163 -6.96 14.76 -2.50
CA ARG A 163 -7.33 15.82 -3.45
C ARG A 163 -8.77 16.26 -3.20
N ALA A 164 -9.04 17.56 -3.23
CA ALA A 164 -10.37 18.11 -2.97
C ALA A 164 -11.44 17.56 -3.93
N GLU A 165 -11.04 17.21 -5.16
CA GLU A 165 -11.91 16.66 -6.21
C GLU A 165 -12.40 15.24 -5.89
N GLU A 166 -11.77 14.55 -4.94
CA GLU A 166 -12.19 13.21 -4.48
C GLU A 166 -13.37 13.27 -3.49
N PHE A 167 -13.79 14.46 -3.10
CA PHE A 167 -14.80 14.69 -2.07
C PHE A 167 -16.00 15.43 -2.63
N ARG A 168 -17.18 14.84 -2.45
CA ARG A 168 -18.45 15.46 -2.84
C ARG A 168 -19.15 16.05 -1.61
N PRO A 169 -19.51 17.34 -1.60
CA PRO A 169 -20.29 17.89 -0.49
C PRO A 169 -21.67 17.26 -0.45
N VAL A 170 -22.12 16.92 0.76
CA VAL A 170 -23.46 16.40 1.04
C VAL A 170 -24.03 17.05 2.29
N GLU A 171 -25.36 17.12 2.37
CA GLU A 171 -26.04 17.57 3.58
C GLU A 171 -26.47 16.37 4.41
N VAL A 172 -26.05 16.31 5.67
CA VAL A 172 -26.47 15.28 6.62
C VAL A 172 -27.62 15.84 7.44
N GLN A 173 -28.76 15.17 7.36
CA GLN A 173 -29.95 15.45 8.16
C GLN A 173 -30.24 14.27 9.10
N ALA A 174 -30.29 14.54 10.40
CA ALA A 174 -30.76 13.63 11.44
C ALA A 174 -31.58 14.42 12.47
N LYS A 175 -32.20 13.73 13.45
CA LYS A 175 -33.04 14.41 14.47
C LYS A 175 -32.25 15.53 15.15
N GLU A 176 -32.72 16.77 14.97
CA GLU A 176 -32.07 17.99 15.49
C GLU A 176 -30.63 18.23 14.98
N TYR A 177 -30.27 17.66 13.83
CA TYR A 177 -28.94 17.77 13.24
C TYR A 177 -29.02 18.05 11.73
N ARG A 178 -28.52 19.21 11.32
CA ARG A 178 -28.36 19.57 9.90
C ARG A 178 -26.99 20.19 9.71
N ARG A 179 -26.07 19.47 9.08
CA ARG A 179 -24.70 19.95 8.80
C ARG A 179 -24.20 19.46 7.45
N ARG A 180 -23.29 20.24 6.87
CA ARG A 180 -22.54 19.85 5.67
C ARG A 180 -21.43 18.86 6.05
N ALA A 181 -21.29 17.83 5.24
CA ALA A 181 -20.21 16.85 5.30
C ALA A 181 -19.67 16.59 3.88
N TRP A 182 -18.56 15.86 3.77
CA TRP A 182 -17.92 15.53 2.51
C TRP A 182 -17.91 14.02 2.37
N LEU A 183 -18.57 13.54 1.33
CA LEU A 183 -18.59 12.14 0.95
C LEU A 183 -17.34 11.80 0.17
N TRP A 184 -16.64 10.78 0.64
CA TRP A 184 -15.56 10.11 -0.04
C TRP A 184 -15.98 8.65 -0.28
N SER A 185 -15.84 8.15 -1.50
CA SER A 185 -16.29 6.81 -1.91
C SER A 185 -15.14 5.95 -2.43
N GLY A 186 -13.91 6.21 -1.97
CA GLY A 186 -12.71 5.76 -2.66
C GLY A 186 -12.34 6.68 -3.82
N PRO A 187 -11.13 6.55 -4.40
CA PRO A 187 -10.96 7.01 -5.77
C PRO A 187 -12.07 6.36 -6.59
N VAL A 188 -12.72 7.15 -7.45
CA VAL A 188 -13.48 6.57 -8.54
C VAL A 188 -12.46 5.69 -9.25
N VAL A 189 -12.53 4.38 -9.03
CA VAL A 189 -12.02 3.44 -10.00
C VAL A 189 -13.00 3.64 -11.15
N SER A 190 -12.82 4.73 -11.89
CA SER A 190 -13.08 4.72 -13.31
C SER A 190 -12.18 3.59 -13.71
N SER A 191 -12.72 2.38 -13.77
CA SER A 191 -11.99 1.24 -14.27
C SER A 191 -11.39 1.77 -15.56
N PRO A 192 -10.06 1.97 -15.65
CA PRO A 192 -9.49 1.78 -16.95
C PRO A 192 -9.67 0.27 -17.09
N SER A 193 -10.76 -0.12 -17.73
CA SER A 193 -10.79 -1.32 -18.56
C SER A 193 -9.79 -1.18 -19.72
N ALA A 194 -8.64 -0.54 -19.48
CA ALA A 194 -7.58 -0.23 -20.39
C ALA A 194 -6.34 -0.92 -19.82
N ALA A 195 -6.17 -2.16 -20.23
CA ALA A 195 -4.95 -2.95 -20.22
C ALA A 195 -3.83 -2.46 -19.27
N PHE A 196 -3.75 -2.99 -18.04
CA PHE A 196 -2.54 -2.90 -17.20
C PHE A 196 -1.38 -3.76 -17.73
N SER A 197 -1.43 -4.12 -19.00
CA SER A 197 -0.55 -5.06 -19.66
C SER A 197 -0.33 -4.55 -21.07
N TYR A 198 0.94 -4.40 -21.43
CA TYR A 198 1.43 -3.87 -22.68
C TYR A 198 2.40 -4.88 -23.28
N VAL A 199 2.53 -4.86 -24.59
CA VAL A 199 3.51 -5.64 -25.35
C VAL A 199 4.23 -4.73 -26.32
N LEU A 200 5.42 -5.13 -26.77
CA LEU A 200 6.11 -4.43 -27.85
C LEU A 200 5.25 -4.45 -29.12
N ALA A 201 5.10 -3.29 -29.76
CA ALA A 201 4.28 -3.13 -30.96
C ALA A 201 4.84 -3.92 -32.17
N GLY A 202 6.17 -4.06 -32.27
CA GLY A 202 6.87 -4.70 -33.40
C GLY A 202 7.46 -6.10 -33.15
N GLY A 203 7.20 -6.73 -32.00
CA GLY A 203 7.88 -7.96 -31.60
C GLY A 203 7.57 -9.19 -32.47
N ARG A 204 8.61 -9.88 -32.95
CA ARG A 204 8.54 -11.21 -33.59
C ARG A 204 9.01 -12.27 -32.59
N GLY A 205 8.13 -12.72 -31.69
CA GLY A 205 8.43 -13.72 -30.66
C GLY A 205 7.28 -13.91 -29.66
N PRO A 206 7.38 -14.87 -28.72
CA PRO A 206 6.41 -14.95 -27.62
C PRO A 206 6.37 -13.61 -26.88
N SER A 207 5.19 -13.04 -26.73
CA SER A 207 5.05 -11.68 -26.23
C SER A 207 5.27 -11.64 -24.71
N CYS A 208 6.44 -11.17 -24.27
CA CYS A 208 6.62 -10.75 -22.90
C CYS A 208 5.70 -9.55 -22.61
N VAL A 209 4.91 -9.66 -21.54
CA VAL A 209 3.96 -8.63 -21.14
C VAL A 209 4.60 -7.70 -20.12
N ILE A 210 4.61 -6.40 -20.38
CA ILE A 210 4.97 -5.37 -19.39
C ILE A 210 3.69 -4.92 -18.70
N GLY A 211 3.64 -4.89 -17.36
CA GLY A 211 2.43 -4.40 -16.70
C GLY A 211 2.59 -3.90 -15.28
N ILE A 212 1.49 -3.44 -14.71
CA ILE A 212 1.44 -2.87 -13.36
C ILE A 212 0.82 -3.89 -12.42
N ARG A 213 1.47 -4.11 -11.27
CA ARG A 213 0.93 -4.88 -10.16
C ARG A 213 0.57 -3.92 -9.02
N PRO A 214 -0.70 -3.55 -8.82
CA PRO A 214 -1.08 -2.66 -7.74
C PRO A 214 -1.06 -3.37 -6.37
N GLY A 215 -0.84 -2.59 -5.32
CA GLY A 215 -0.92 -3.01 -3.92
C GLY A 215 0.42 -3.42 -3.31
N ARG A 216 0.34 -4.08 -2.15
CA ARG A 216 1.50 -4.48 -1.34
C ARG A 216 2.25 -5.66 -1.96
N ILE A 217 3.58 -5.63 -1.87
CA ILE A 217 4.45 -6.72 -2.37
C ILE A 217 4.11 -8.09 -1.76
N LEU A 218 3.66 -8.11 -0.49
CA LEU A 218 3.24 -9.33 0.21
C LEU A 218 2.00 -10.02 -0.39
N ARG A 219 1.32 -9.39 -1.34
CA ARG A 219 0.17 -9.94 -2.08
C ARG A 219 0.56 -10.49 -3.45
N VAL A 220 1.83 -10.37 -3.81
CA VAL A 220 2.31 -10.87 -5.09
C VAL A 220 2.66 -12.34 -4.90
N HIS A 221 1.96 -13.19 -5.65
CA HIS A 221 2.19 -14.64 -5.69
C HIS A 221 2.43 -15.14 -7.12
N ASP A 222 2.47 -14.21 -8.07
CA ASP A 222 2.54 -14.42 -9.52
C ASP A 222 3.80 -13.79 -10.13
N ALA A 223 4.87 -13.67 -9.34
CA ALA A 223 6.19 -13.22 -9.79
C ALA A 223 7.28 -14.15 -9.25
N ASP A 224 8.05 -14.76 -10.16
CA ASP A 224 9.11 -15.71 -9.83
C ASP A 224 10.34 -15.01 -9.25
N ILE A 225 10.65 -13.82 -9.77
CA ILE A 225 11.74 -12.97 -9.29
C ILE A 225 11.17 -11.72 -8.67
N TRP A 226 11.59 -11.40 -7.44
CA TRP A 226 11.42 -10.06 -6.88
C TRP A 226 12.73 -9.28 -6.96
N VAL A 227 12.64 -8.05 -7.45
CA VAL A 227 13.75 -7.10 -7.41
C VAL A 227 13.69 -6.32 -6.11
N ASN A 228 14.83 -6.17 -5.46
CA ASN A 228 14.96 -5.47 -4.21
C ASN A 228 15.89 -4.26 -4.38
N SER A 229 15.44 -3.09 -3.94
CA SER A 229 16.19 -1.84 -3.99
C SER A 229 17.10 -1.74 -2.77
N GLU A 230 18.41 -1.80 -2.99
CA GLU A 230 19.43 -1.72 -1.94
C GLU A 230 20.33 -0.50 -2.09
N ASN A 231 21.03 -0.18 -1.00
CA ASN A 231 22.08 0.84 -1.03
C ASN A 231 23.37 0.32 -1.70
N THR A 232 24.32 1.20 -2.00
CA THR A 232 25.62 0.85 -2.56
C THR A 232 26.49 0.00 -1.64
N ASP A 233 26.19 -0.10 -0.35
CA ASP A 233 26.85 -1.05 0.55
C ASP A 233 26.19 -2.44 0.54
N MET A 234 25.10 -2.59 -0.22
CA MET A 234 24.27 -3.80 -0.30
C MET A 234 23.81 -4.28 1.08
N GLU A 235 23.54 -3.33 1.98
CA GLU A 235 23.03 -3.61 3.32
C GLU A 235 21.52 -3.53 3.34
N MET A 236 20.87 -4.68 3.54
CA MET A 236 19.42 -4.74 3.68
C MET A 236 18.93 -3.88 4.85
N ALA A 237 17.81 -3.21 4.63
CA ALA A 237 17.10 -2.42 5.64
C ALA A 237 16.79 -3.25 6.90
N ARG A 238 16.58 -2.56 8.02
CA ARG A 238 16.22 -3.22 9.29
C ARG A 238 14.81 -3.81 9.18
N PHE A 239 14.52 -4.86 9.96
CA PHE A 239 13.21 -5.53 9.93
C PHE A 239 12.02 -4.61 10.22
N ASN A 240 12.23 -3.59 11.06
CA ASN A 240 11.22 -2.64 11.48
C ASN A 240 11.15 -1.39 10.58
N GLU A 241 12.01 -1.28 9.57
CA GLU A 241 11.94 -0.19 8.61
C GLU A 241 10.89 -0.50 7.56
N PHE A 242 10.00 0.48 7.33
CA PHE A 242 8.98 0.39 6.30
C PHE A 242 9.60 0.56 4.90
N SER A 243 10.14 -0.53 4.37
CA SER A 243 10.80 -0.59 3.06
C SER A 243 10.59 -1.95 2.40
N ILE A 244 10.68 -2.01 1.07
CA ILE A 244 10.67 -3.29 0.35
C ILE A 244 11.79 -4.21 0.83
N SER A 245 13.00 -3.68 1.05
CA SER A 245 14.13 -4.44 1.59
C SER A 245 13.82 -5.04 2.97
N GLY A 246 13.28 -4.26 3.90
CA GLY A 246 12.91 -4.72 5.24
C GLY A 246 11.82 -5.80 5.21
N ILE A 247 10.82 -5.63 4.34
CA ILE A 247 9.76 -6.62 4.10
C ILE A 247 10.35 -7.93 3.56
N ILE A 248 11.17 -7.87 2.51
CA ILE A 248 11.81 -9.05 1.91
C ILE A 248 12.69 -9.76 2.94
N ARG A 249 13.51 -9.00 3.67
CA ARG A 249 14.40 -9.52 4.72
C ARG A 249 13.61 -10.25 5.81
N TYR A 250 12.58 -9.60 6.35
CA TYR A 250 11.77 -10.14 7.44
C TYR A 250 11.00 -11.39 6.99
N HIS A 251 10.32 -11.34 5.85
CA HIS A 251 9.50 -12.45 5.37
C HIS A 251 10.31 -13.59 4.73
N GLY A 252 11.55 -13.32 4.31
CA GLY A 252 12.51 -14.33 3.86
C GLY A 252 13.27 -15.02 4.99
N ALA A 253 13.25 -14.46 6.20
CA ALA A 253 13.95 -15.03 7.35
C ALA A 253 13.27 -16.31 7.89
N ARG A 254 14.08 -17.23 8.42
CA ARG A 254 13.58 -18.42 9.12
C ARG A 254 13.12 -18.05 10.52
N ARG A 255 12.01 -18.63 10.96
CA ARG A 255 11.38 -18.35 12.25
C ARG A 255 11.30 -19.57 13.15
N ASP A 256 11.30 -19.35 14.46
CA ASP A 256 10.90 -20.35 15.44
C ASP A 256 9.36 -20.45 15.56
N ALA A 257 8.88 -21.35 16.42
CA ALA A 257 7.45 -21.55 16.65
C ALA A 257 6.75 -20.34 17.29
N ALA A 258 7.51 -19.45 17.96
CA ALA A 258 6.99 -18.21 18.54
C ALA A 258 6.98 -17.04 17.53
N GLY A 259 7.51 -17.27 16.32
CA GLY A 259 7.57 -16.28 15.25
C GLY A 259 8.83 -15.39 15.28
N HIS A 260 9.78 -15.63 16.19
CA HIS A 260 11.04 -14.88 16.25
C HIS A 260 11.93 -15.27 15.08
N VAL A 261 12.63 -14.28 14.51
CA VAL A 261 13.65 -14.51 13.49
C VAL A 261 14.83 -15.21 14.14
N VAL A 262 15.12 -16.43 13.67
CA VAL A 262 16.27 -17.24 14.13
C VAL A 262 17.37 -17.32 13.10
N GLN A 263 17.10 -16.93 11.85
CA GLN A 263 18.10 -16.86 10.80
C GLN A 263 17.71 -15.83 9.76
N ASP A 264 18.61 -14.87 9.53
CA ASP A 264 18.48 -13.83 8.53
C ASP A 264 19.05 -14.30 7.19
N THR A 265 18.30 -15.21 6.55
CA THR A 265 18.78 -15.99 5.39
C THR A 265 19.21 -15.11 4.22
N ILE A 266 18.32 -14.22 3.76
CA ILE A 266 18.55 -13.41 2.56
C ILE A 266 19.69 -12.43 2.79
N ALA A 267 19.75 -11.76 3.95
CA ALA A 267 20.82 -10.80 4.24
C ALA A 267 22.18 -11.50 4.35
N GLY A 268 22.22 -12.71 4.94
CA GLY A 268 23.44 -13.52 5.01
C GLY A 268 23.95 -13.95 3.63
N GLU A 269 23.04 -14.41 2.76
CA GLU A 269 23.37 -14.77 1.38
C GLU A 269 23.85 -13.56 0.56
N LEU A 270 23.18 -12.40 0.70
CA LEU A 270 23.58 -11.17 0.03
C LEU A 270 24.98 -10.73 0.49
N ALA A 271 25.23 -10.76 1.80
CA ALA A 271 26.53 -10.41 2.35
C ALA A 271 27.64 -11.33 1.83
N GLY A 272 27.35 -12.63 1.67
CA GLY A 272 28.27 -13.60 1.05
C GLY A 272 28.52 -13.35 -0.43
N ALA A 273 27.46 -13.01 -1.19
CA ALA A 273 27.56 -12.73 -2.63
C ALA A 273 28.35 -11.44 -2.94
N VAL A 274 28.21 -10.42 -2.10
CA VAL A 274 28.95 -9.14 -2.23
C VAL A 274 30.37 -9.27 -1.68
N GLY A 275 30.56 -10.11 -0.66
CA GLY A 275 31.84 -10.26 0.03
C GLY A 275 32.32 -8.95 0.64
N GLY A 276 33.64 -8.74 0.62
CA GLY A 276 34.30 -7.53 1.12
C GLY A 276 34.33 -6.36 0.13
N HIS A 277 33.58 -6.41 -0.97
CA HIS A 277 33.67 -5.44 -2.06
C HIS A 277 32.57 -4.37 -1.96
N ARG A 278 32.65 -3.57 -0.89
CA ARG A 278 31.69 -2.50 -0.58
C ARG A 278 32.42 -1.15 -0.49
N PRO A 279 31.83 -0.05 -0.94
CA PRO A 279 30.57 0.01 -1.70
C PRO A 279 30.72 -0.58 -3.11
N VAL A 280 29.65 -1.17 -3.63
CA VAL A 280 29.55 -1.60 -5.03
C VAL A 280 29.22 -0.41 -5.94
N ALA A 281 29.48 -0.56 -7.24
CA ALA A 281 29.10 0.45 -8.21
C ALA A 281 27.57 0.65 -8.24
N PRO A 282 27.07 1.89 -8.40
CA PRO A 282 25.65 2.16 -8.65
C PRO A 282 25.09 1.29 -9.78
N GLY A 283 23.94 0.66 -9.54
CA GLY A 283 23.29 -0.26 -10.47
C GLY A 283 23.82 -1.69 -10.45
N ALA A 284 24.89 -2.00 -9.71
CA ALA A 284 25.34 -3.38 -9.53
C ALA A 284 24.21 -4.25 -8.94
N ALA A 285 24.11 -5.49 -9.41
CA ALA A 285 23.02 -6.39 -9.06
C ALA A 285 23.54 -7.77 -8.63
N PHE A 286 22.92 -8.35 -7.60
CA PHE A 286 23.31 -9.59 -6.95
C PHE A 286 22.10 -10.50 -6.74
N VAL A 287 22.29 -11.81 -6.84
CA VAL A 287 21.21 -12.80 -6.70
C VAL A 287 21.35 -13.52 -5.37
N THR A 288 20.22 -13.68 -4.67
CA THR A 288 20.09 -14.55 -3.50
C THR A 288 18.94 -15.52 -3.71
N GLY A 289 18.88 -16.54 -2.85
CA GLY A 289 17.69 -17.34 -2.66
C GLY A 289 16.56 -16.54 -2.01
N PRO A 290 15.33 -17.05 -2.08
CA PRO A 290 14.14 -16.37 -1.55
C PRO A 290 13.94 -16.60 -0.05
N GLY A 291 14.75 -17.44 0.59
CA GLY A 291 14.52 -17.90 1.96
C GLY A 291 13.10 -18.46 2.14
N ALA A 292 12.41 -18.04 3.19
CA ALA A 292 11.02 -18.46 3.47
C ALA A 292 9.98 -17.90 2.48
N LEU A 293 10.35 -16.94 1.60
CA LEU A 293 9.43 -16.42 0.57
C LEU A 293 9.09 -17.47 -0.49
N ALA A 294 9.92 -18.50 -0.69
CA ALA A 294 9.60 -19.60 -1.60
C ALA A 294 8.29 -20.29 -1.23
N GLY A 295 8.13 -20.65 0.05
CA GLY A 295 6.94 -21.37 0.53
C GLY A 295 5.71 -20.49 0.76
N THR A 296 5.91 -19.17 0.92
CA THR A 296 4.83 -18.25 1.32
C THR A 296 4.34 -17.36 0.17
N HIS A 297 5.20 -17.04 -0.79
CA HIS A 297 4.92 -16.08 -1.87
C HIS A 297 5.26 -16.60 -3.26
N ALA A 298 5.65 -17.89 -3.38
CA ALA A 298 6.08 -18.52 -4.63
C ALA A 298 7.29 -17.85 -5.32
N VAL A 299 8.06 -17.06 -4.58
CA VAL A 299 9.25 -16.39 -5.09
C VAL A 299 10.39 -17.40 -5.22
N ARG A 300 11.01 -17.46 -6.39
CA ARG A 300 12.13 -18.38 -6.69
C ARG A 300 13.49 -17.74 -6.46
N ARG A 301 13.63 -16.45 -6.72
CA ARG A 301 14.90 -15.70 -6.57
C ARG A 301 14.64 -14.25 -6.18
N ILE A 302 15.61 -13.64 -5.50
CA ILE A 302 15.65 -12.19 -5.27
C ILE A 302 16.84 -11.62 -6.04
N ILE A 303 16.62 -10.53 -6.76
CA ILE A 303 17.68 -9.74 -7.37
C ILE A 303 17.81 -8.43 -6.60
N HIS A 304 18.90 -8.26 -5.87
CA HIS A 304 19.21 -7.04 -5.14
C HIS A 304 19.98 -6.08 -6.04
N VAL A 305 19.56 -4.83 -6.13
CA VAL A 305 20.20 -3.83 -7.00
C VAL A 305 20.58 -2.59 -6.20
N ALA A 306 21.82 -2.14 -6.37
CA ALA A 306 22.35 -0.91 -5.77
C ALA A 306 21.69 0.33 -6.41
N ALA A 307 20.44 0.61 -6.03
CA ALA A 307 19.60 1.65 -6.61
C ALA A 307 19.54 2.94 -5.78
N VAL A 308 20.09 2.91 -4.55
CA VAL A 308 20.26 4.11 -3.72
C VAL A 308 21.69 4.22 -3.20
N GLN A 309 22.12 5.43 -2.88
CA GLN A 309 23.40 5.72 -2.25
C GLN A 309 23.15 6.33 -0.87
N GLY A 310 23.86 5.85 0.14
CA GLY A 310 23.86 6.44 1.48
C GLY A 310 24.71 7.72 1.51
N GLU A 311 24.16 8.79 2.08
CA GLU A 311 24.82 10.07 2.31
C GLU A 311 24.82 10.36 3.82
N PRO A 312 25.99 10.32 4.50
CA PRO A 312 26.07 10.61 5.93
C PRO A 312 25.44 11.96 6.28
N GLY A 313 24.49 11.96 7.20
CA GLY A 313 23.74 13.16 7.61
C GLY A 313 22.61 13.59 6.66
N ALA A 314 22.50 12.99 5.47
CA ALA A 314 21.47 13.32 4.48
C ALA A 314 20.57 12.12 4.10
N GLY A 315 20.83 10.93 4.64
CA GLY A 315 20.00 9.74 4.45
C GLY A 315 20.37 9.00 3.17
N PHE A 316 19.38 8.67 2.34
CA PHE A 316 19.59 7.95 1.08
C PHE A 316 19.14 8.80 -0.10
N ARG A 317 19.81 8.65 -1.24
CA ARG A 317 19.43 9.28 -2.51
C ARG A 317 19.40 8.23 -3.63
N GLN A 318 18.44 8.34 -4.54
CA GLN A 318 18.38 7.48 -5.72
C GLN A 318 19.64 7.67 -6.59
N VAL A 319 20.18 6.58 -7.13
CA VAL A 319 21.29 6.67 -8.08
C VAL A 319 20.84 7.37 -9.36
N ARG A 320 21.75 8.10 -10.01
CA ARG A 320 21.41 8.95 -11.17
C ARG A 320 20.93 8.19 -12.40
N GLN A 321 21.25 6.91 -12.51
CA GLN A 321 20.98 6.07 -13.68
C GLN A 321 20.11 4.88 -13.25
N VAL A 322 18.85 5.13 -12.86
CA VAL A 322 17.98 4.05 -12.36
C VAL A 322 17.61 3.06 -13.46
N GLY A 323 17.59 3.50 -14.73
CA GLY A 323 17.45 2.60 -15.89
C GLY A 323 18.52 1.51 -15.95
N ALA A 324 19.77 1.81 -15.57
CA ALA A 324 20.85 0.82 -15.50
C ALA A 324 20.59 -0.26 -14.44
N CYS A 325 19.90 0.09 -13.35
CA CYS A 325 19.48 -0.86 -12.33
C CYS A 325 18.50 -1.90 -12.91
N VAL A 326 17.54 -1.44 -13.73
CA VAL A 326 16.56 -2.29 -14.40
C VAL A 326 17.24 -3.19 -15.42
N ALA A 327 18.09 -2.63 -16.28
CA ALA A 327 18.83 -3.38 -17.29
C ALA A 327 19.68 -4.50 -16.67
N ASN A 328 20.42 -4.20 -15.59
CA ASN A 328 21.27 -5.18 -14.91
C ASN A 328 20.45 -6.30 -14.24
N ALA A 329 19.29 -5.96 -13.66
CA ALA A 329 18.38 -6.94 -13.09
C ALA A 329 17.74 -7.84 -14.17
N LEU A 330 17.32 -7.28 -15.30
CA LEU A 330 16.78 -8.04 -16.42
C LEU A 330 17.84 -8.97 -17.04
N ALA A 331 19.08 -8.51 -17.20
CA ALA A 331 20.19 -9.35 -17.68
C ALA A 331 20.51 -10.52 -16.74
N LEU A 332 20.31 -10.36 -15.42
CA LEU A 332 20.38 -11.47 -14.47
C LEU A 332 19.16 -12.39 -14.58
N ALA A 333 17.96 -11.82 -14.74
CA ALA A 333 16.72 -12.57 -14.88
C ALA A 333 16.74 -13.50 -16.10
N GLU A 334 17.25 -13.03 -17.25
CA GLU A 334 17.40 -13.85 -18.45
C GLU A 334 18.33 -15.06 -18.22
N ARG A 335 19.45 -14.85 -17.53
CA ARG A 335 20.37 -15.95 -17.17
C ARG A 335 19.69 -16.96 -16.26
N LEU A 336 18.97 -16.48 -15.24
CA LEU A 336 18.22 -17.33 -14.32
C LEU A 336 17.10 -18.11 -15.05
N ALA A 337 16.40 -17.48 -15.99
CA ALA A 337 15.33 -18.10 -16.77
C ALA A 337 15.85 -19.10 -17.82
N ALA A 338 17.07 -18.91 -18.32
CA ALA A 338 17.75 -19.89 -19.16
C ALA A 338 18.15 -21.14 -18.37
N ASP A 339 18.55 -20.99 -17.11
CA ASP A 339 18.97 -22.10 -16.23
C ASP A 339 17.78 -22.83 -15.57
N ASP A 340 16.71 -22.11 -15.21
CA ASP A 340 15.48 -22.66 -14.62
C ASP A 340 14.25 -22.25 -15.47
N PRO A 341 13.69 -23.17 -16.28
CA PRO A 341 12.52 -22.90 -17.11
C PRO A 341 11.27 -22.46 -16.35
N GLY A 342 11.22 -22.69 -15.02
CA GLY A 342 10.14 -22.23 -14.17
C GLY A 342 10.24 -20.76 -13.76
N ILE A 343 11.35 -20.07 -14.04
CA ILE A 343 11.48 -18.62 -13.90
C ILE A 343 11.01 -17.97 -15.20
N ARG A 344 9.89 -17.27 -15.15
CA ARG A 344 9.27 -16.62 -16.32
C ARG A 344 8.88 -15.18 -16.06
N THR A 345 8.85 -14.74 -14.82
CA THR A 345 8.32 -13.43 -14.43
C THR A 345 9.23 -12.70 -13.45
N ILE A 346 9.29 -11.38 -13.58
CA ILE A 346 10.07 -10.50 -12.69
C ILE A 346 9.22 -9.30 -12.25
N LEU A 347 9.32 -8.95 -10.98
CA LEU A 347 8.65 -7.82 -10.36
C LEU A 347 9.66 -6.76 -9.90
N PHE A 348 9.50 -5.54 -10.40
CA PHE A 348 10.25 -4.36 -9.99
C PHE A 348 9.43 -3.47 -9.05
N PRO A 349 9.93 -3.09 -7.87
CA PRO A 349 9.41 -1.94 -7.15
C PRO A 349 9.84 -0.65 -7.85
N LEU A 350 9.21 0.48 -7.50
CA LEU A 350 9.67 1.80 -7.94
C LEU A 350 11.03 2.12 -7.25
N LEU A 351 12.13 1.79 -7.95
CA LEU A 351 13.49 1.80 -7.41
C LEU A 351 13.88 3.20 -6.92
N GLY A 352 14.28 3.33 -5.65
CA GLY A 352 14.74 4.60 -5.08
C GLY A 352 13.66 5.70 -4.89
N ALA A 353 12.37 5.41 -5.15
CA ALA A 353 11.28 6.36 -4.96
C ALA A 353 10.63 6.33 -3.56
N GLY A 354 11.18 5.54 -2.64
CA GLY A 354 10.79 5.51 -1.23
C GLY A 354 11.42 6.65 -0.42
N MET A 355 12.24 6.29 0.58
CA MET A 355 12.93 7.25 1.44
C MET A 355 13.96 8.14 0.74
N ALA A 356 14.28 7.85 -0.53
CA ALA A 356 15.30 8.55 -1.31
C ALA A 356 14.79 9.79 -2.07
N GLY A 357 13.49 10.13 -1.94
CA GLY A 357 12.93 11.43 -2.32
C GLY A 357 12.92 11.75 -3.82
N SER A 358 12.96 10.74 -4.70
CA SER A 358 12.94 10.95 -6.15
C SER A 358 11.55 11.29 -6.70
N SER A 359 11.53 11.86 -7.92
CA SER A 359 10.29 12.09 -8.67
C SER A 359 9.68 10.75 -9.09
N VAL A 360 8.47 10.46 -8.60
CA VAL A 360 7.71 9.24 -8.95
C VAL A 360 7.46 9.14 -10.46
N PRO A 361 6.98 10.20 -11.17
CA PRO A 361 6.84 10.18 -12.62
C PRO A 361 8.15 9.94 -13.38
N GLY A 362 9.23 10.62 -13.00
CA GLY A 362 10.53 10.47 -13.67
C GLY A 362 11.09 9.06 -13.51
N THR A 363 11.02 8.52 -12.29
CA THR A 363 11.45 7.14 -12.00
C THR A 363 10.62 6.12 -12.78
N ALA A 364 9.30 6.29 -12.85
CA ALA A 364 8.42 5.38 -13.59
C ALA A 364 8.77 5.36 -15.09
N ALA A 365 9.01 6.53 -15.70
CA ALA A 365 9.41 6.65 -17.09
C ALA A 365 10.74 5.94 -17.38
N GLU A 366 11.76 6.15 -16.53
CA GLU A 366 13.06 5.49 -16.70
C GLU A 366 12.99 3.97 -16.54
N LEU A 367 12.18 3.48 -15.59
CA LEU A 367 11.97 2.04 -15.38
C LEU A 367 11.29 1.39 -16.59
N VAL A 368 10.24 2.01 -17.13
CA VAL A 368 9.52 1.51 -18.31
C VAL A 368 10.41 1.54 -19.54
N ALA A 369 11.12 2.64 -19.78
CA ALA A 369 12.04 2.77 -20.92
C ALA A 369 13.11 1.67 -20.89
N ALA A 370 13.76 1.44 -19.74
CA ALA A 370 14.78 0.40 -19.62
C ALA A 370 14.24 -1.03 -19.84
N ALA A 371 12.99 -1.31 -19.42
CA ALA A 371 12.36 -2.61 -19.70
C ALA A 371 12.02 -2.78 -21.19
N VAL A 372 11.61 -1.70 -21.86
CA VAL A 372 11.39 -1.71 -23.32
C VAL A 372 12.70 -1.92 -24.06
N ASP A 373 13.75 -1.16 -23.74
CA ASP A 373 15.07 -1.29 -24.35
C ASP A 373 15.62 -2.72 -24.21
N HIS A 374 15.40 -3.35 -23.06
CA HIS A 374 15.78 -4.76 -22.84
C HIS A 374 15.05 -5.71 -23.77
N LEU A 375 13.72 -5.57 -23.93
CA LEU A 375 12.94 -6.44 -24.81
C LEU A 375 13.25 -6.19 -26.30
N GLU A 376 13.55 -4.96 -26.70
CA GLU A 376 13.97 -4.64 -28.07
C GLU A 376 15.35 -5.23 -28.39
N SER A 377 16.28 -5.19 -27.43
CA SER A 377 17.62 -5.77 -27.56
C SER A 377 17.67 -7.28 -27.32
N THR A 378 16.62 -7.87 -26.73
CA THR A 378 16.52 -9.31 -26.42
C THR A 378 15.23 -9.94 -27.02
N PRO A 379 15.13 -10.11 -28.36
CA PRO A 379 13.91 -10.61 -29.01
C PRO A 379 13.51 -12.04 -28.63
N ALA A 380 14.47 -12.83 -28.12
CA ALA A 380 14.27 -14.19 -27.66
C ALA A 380 14.28 -14.29 -26.12
N THR A 381 13.69 -13.30 -25.45
CA THR A 381 13.56 -13.30 -23.98
C THR A 381 12.90 -14.58 -23.48
N HIS A 382 13.41 -15.11 -22.36
CA HIS A 382 12.80 -16.23 -21.65
C HIS A 382 11.68 -15.77 -20.72
N LEU A 383 11.52 -14.46 -20.51
CA LEU A 383 10.49 -13.91 -19.66
C LEU A 383 9.17 -13.81 -20.41
N THR A 384 8.07 -14.10 -19.71
CA THR A 384 6.70 -13.84 -20.18
C THR A 384 6.11 -12.61 -19.54
N GLY A 385 6.70 -12.10 -18.45
CA GLY A 385 6.18 -10.96 -17.73
C GLY A 385 7.23 -10.12 -17.02
N ILE A 386 7.23 -8.83 -17.30
CA ILE A 386 7.93 -7.80 -16.52
C ILE A 386 6.85 -6.96 -15.83
N ARG A 387 6.83 -6.94 -14.51
CA ARG A 387 5.81 -6.25 -13.72
C ARG A 387 6.43 -5.14 -12.88
N PHE A 388 5.74 -4.01 -12.78
CA PHE A 388 6.09 -2.91 -11.88
C PHE A 388 5.09 -2.85 -10.74
N LEU A 389 5.57 -2.95 -9.51
CA LEU A 389 4.77 -2.82 -8.30
C LEU A 389 4.38 -1.35 -8.10
N ALA A 390 3.10 -1.09 -7.92
CA ALA A 390 2.56 0.20 -7.55
C ALA A 390 1.88 0.09 -6.18
N TYR A 391 2.58 0.52 -5.13
CA TYR A 391 2.02 0.51 -3.77
C TYR A 391 1.02 1.66 -3.57
N ARG A 392 1.29 2.83 -4.15
CA ARG A 392 0.43 4.02 -4.04
C ARG A 392 -0.28 4.35 -5.35
N ASP A 393 -1.46 4.96 -5.26
CA ASP A 393 -2.22 5.48 -6.41
C ASP A 393 -1.37 6.40 -7.31
N THR A 394 -0.48 7.20 -6.72
CA THR A 394 0.45 8.08 -7.46
C THR A 394 1.48 7.31 -8.28
N GLU A 395 1.93 6.16 -7.78
CA GLU A 395 2.88 5.29 -8.49
C GLU A 395 2.15 4.55 -9.61
N GLN A 396 0.92 4.09 -9.36
CA GLN A 396 0.09 3.46 -10.37
C GLN A 396 -0.22 4.42 -11.52
N ALA A 397 -0.59 5.67 -11.20
CA ALA A 397 -0.85 6.71 -12.21
C ALA A 397 0.41 7.00 -13.04
N ALA A 398 1.56 7.18 -12.39
CA ALA A 398 2.82 7.43 -13.07
C ALA A 398 3.26 6.28 -13.99
N LEU A 399 3.13 5.02 -13.53
CA LEU A 399 3.44 3.84 -14.34
C LEU A 399 2.44 3.67 -15.49
N ALA A 400 1.15 3.96 -15.27
CA ALA A 400 0.13 3.88 -16.31
C ALA A 400 0.37 4.94 -17.40
N GLU A 401 0.74 6.16 -17.00
CA GLU A 401 1.14 7.22 -17.92
C GLU A 401 2.40 6.82 -18.71
N ALA A 402 3.46 6.36 -18.04
CA ALA A 402 4.69 5.92 -18.68
C ALA A 402 4.45 4.77 -19.69
N LEU A 403 3.63 3.77 -19.35
CA LEU A 403 3.33 2.66 -20.25
C LEU A 403 2.44 3.05 -21.43
N SER A 404 1.40 3.88 -21.18
CA SER A 404 0.43 4.27 -22.22
C SER A 404 1.00 5.26 -23.23
N THR A 405 1.98 6.06 -22.84
CA THR A 405 2.61 7.08 -23.69
C THR A 405 3.88 6.58 -24.38
N HIS A 406 4.41 5.40 -24.00
CA HIS A 406 5.63 4.87 -24.60
C HIS A 406 5.40 4.46 -26.07
N PRO A 407 6.16 5.00 -27.05
CA PRO A 407 5.87 4.84 -28.47
C PRO A 407 6.04 3.39 -28.99
N ALA A 408 6.88 2.59 -28.33
CA ALA A 408 7.11 1.19 -28.69
C ALA A 408 6.10 0.20 -28.08
N LEU A 409 5.19 0.67 -27.21
CA LEU A 409 4.24 -0.19 -26.51
C LEU A 409 2.82 -0.05 -27.09
N ARG A 410 2.09 -1.17 -27.02
CA ARG A 410 0.64 -1.22 -27.27
C ARG A 410 -0.04 -2.05 -26.20
N PRO A 411 -1.33 -1.82 -25.91
CA PRO A 411 -2.11 -2.69 -25.04
C PRO A 411 -2.01 -4.17 -25.45
N ALA A 412 -1.79 -5.04 -24.46
CA ALA A 412 -1.94 -6.48 -24.62
C ALA A 412 -3.43 -6.80 -24.86
N SER A 413 -3.70 -7.64 -25.85
CA SER A 413 -5.05 -8.02 -26.29
C SER A 413 -5.71 -9.03 -25.37
#